data_AF-P0CY71-F1
#
_entry.id   AF-P0CY71-F1
#
_cell.length_a   1.000
_cell.length_b   1.000
_cell.length_c   1.000
_cell.angle_alpha   90.00
_cell.angle_beta   90.00
_cell.angle_gamma   90.00
#
_symmetry.space_group_name_H-M   'P 1'
#
loop_
_entity.id
_entity.type
_entity.pdbx_description
1 polymer ?
#
loop_
_entity_poly.entity_id
_entity_poly.type
_entity_poly.pdbx_seq_one_letter_code
_entity_poly.pdbx_strand_id
1 'polypeptide(L)' 'AEDSRGTQLHRALRKTTKLSLSIRCKGPGASCIRIAYNCCKYSCRNGKCS' A
#
# COMPACT_ATOMS: atom_id res chain seq x y z
N ALA A 1 9.40 -19.44 -35.78
CA ALA A 1 9.62 -19.63 -34.34
C ALA A 1 8.91 -18.48 -33.63
N GLU A 2 7.74 -18.74 -33.06
CA GLU A 2 7.02 -17.77 -32.21
C GLU A 2 7.79 -17.66 -30.89
N ASP A 3 8.82 -16.81 -30.88
CA ASP A 3 9.66 -16.59 -29.72
C ASP A 3 8.83 -15.97 -28.60
N SER A 4 8.49 -16.82 -27.62
CA SER A 4 7.76 -16.55 -26.39
C SER A 4 8.41 -15.50 -25.45
N ARG A 5 9.35 -14.70 -25.97
CA ARG A 5 10.04 -13.60 -25.26
C ARG A 5 9.10 -12.43 -24.95
N GLY A 6 7.96 -12.30 -25.63
CA GLY A 6 7.01 -11.20 -25.42
C GLY A 6 6.25 -11.23 -24.09
N THR A 7 6.05 -12.41 -23.49
CA THR A 7 5.14 -12.53 -22.34
C THR A 7 5.79 -12.34 -20.97
N GLN A 8 7.13 -12.31 -20.88
CA GLN A 8 7.82 -12.17 -19.60
C GLN A 8 7.77 -10.74 -19.05
N LEU A 9 7.73 -9.72 -19.93
CA LEU A 9 7.73 -8.31 -19.53
C LEU A 9 6.51 -7.92 -18.70
N HIS A 10 5.34 -8.50 -18.96
CA HIS A 10 4.13 -8.18 -18.20
C HIS A 10 4.17 -8.61 -16.73
N ARG A 11 4.94 -9.65 -16.37
CA ARG A 11 5.08 -10.07 -14.96
C ARG A 11 5.98 -9.13 -14.16
N ALA A 12 7.01 -8.54 -14.79
CA ALA A 12 7.94 -7.65 -14.10
C ALA A 12 7.25 -6.36 -13.64
N LEU A 13 6.35 -5.79 -14.46
CA LEU A 13 5.63 -4.56 -14.14
C LEU A 13 4.66 -4.69 -12.95
N ARG A 14 4.15 -5.89 -12.67
CA ARG A 14 3.26 -6.11 -11.51
C ARG A 14 3.99 -6.26 -10.18
N LYS A 15 5.30 -6.56 -10.18
CA LYS A 15 6.05 -6.71 -8.92
C LYS A 15 6.40 -5.36 -8.29
N THR A 16 6.66 -4.34 -9.11
CA THR A 16 7.07 -3.01 -8.63
C THR A 16 5.91 -2.17 -8.14
N THR A 17 4.67 -2.46 -8.56
CA THR A 17 3.45 -1.81 -8.04
C THR A 17 2.91 -2.46 -6.77
N LYS A 18 3.73 -3.22 -6.03
CA LYS A 18 3.47 -3.43 -4.61
C LYS A 18 3.65 -2.07 -3.94
N LEU A 19 2.61 -1.22 -4.06
CA LEU A 19 2.45 0.06 -3.38
C LEU A 19 3.09 -0.13 -2.03
N SER A 20 4.21 0.56 -1.82
CA SER A 20 5.02 0.38 -0.64
C SER A 20 4.06 0.39 0.54
N LEU A 21 4.19 -0.58 1.46
CA LEU A 21 3.27 -0.73 2.58
C LEU A 21 3.06 0.59 3.35
N SER A 22 4.02 1.51 3.22
CA SER A 22 3.97 2.89 3.71
C SER A 22 2.79 3.74 3.21
N ILE A 23 2.25 3.49 2.00
CA ILE A 23 1.10 4.22 1.45
C ILE A 23 -0.22 3.56 1.88
N ARG A 24 -0.17 2.35 2.43
CA ARG A 24 -1.40 1.72 2.94
C ARG A 24 -1.85 2.49 4.16
N CYS A 25 -3.12 2.85 4.15
CA CYS A 25 -3.77 3.34 5.34
C CYS A 25 -3.64 2.29 6.47
N LYS A 26 -3.63 2.78 7.71
CA LYS A 26 -3.43 2.05 8.95
C LYS A 26 -4.77 1.55 9.47
N GLY A 27 -4.77 0.29 9.93
CA GLY A 27 -5.93 -0.35 10.55
C GLY A 27 -6.25 0.17 11.95
N PRO A 28 -7.30 -0.34 12.61
CA PRO A 28 -7.69 0.08 13.95
C PRO A 28 -6.58 -0.24 14.98
N GLY A 29 -6.36 0.65 15.95
CA GLY A 29 -5.32 0.51 16.98
C GLY A 29 -3.88 0.73 16.49
N ALA A 30 -3.68 0.94 15.19
CA ALA A 30 -2.38 1.29 14.65
C ALA A 30 -1.98 2.71 15.09
N SER A 31 -0.69 2.90 15.37
CA SER A 31 -0.17 4.20 15.77
C SER A 31 -0.26 5.21 14.63
N CYS A 32 -0.81 6.38 14.89
CA CYS A 32 -1.02 7.43 13.89
C CYS A 32 -0.64 8.80 14.46
N ILE A 33 -0.53 9.77 13.57
CA ILE A 33 -0.35 11.18 13.92
C ILE A 33 -1.54 11.91 13.32
N ARG A 34 -2.18 12.80 14.09
CA ARG A 34 -3.42 13.49 13.68
C ARG A 34 -3.31 14.18 12.32
N ILE A 35 -2.13 14.71 12.01
CA ILE A 35 -1.84 15.41 10.75
C ILE A 35 -1.55 14.49 9.56
N ALA A 36 -1.23 13.22 9.81
CA ALA A 36 -0.84 12.29 8.73
C ALA A 36 -2.04 11.68 8.00
N TYR A 37 -3.24 11.73 8.61
CA TYR A 37 -4.50 11.18 8.06
C TYR A 37 -4.37 9.80 7.43
N ASN A 38 -3.48 8.98 7.99
CA ASN A 38 -3.14 7.69 7.43
C ASN A 38 -4.04 6.57 7.95
N CYS A 39 -5.12 6.85 8.66
CA CYS A 39 -6.05 5.82 9.13
C CYS A 39 -7.07 5.47 8.04
N CYS A 40 -7.36 4.19 7.82
CA CYS A 40 -8.18 3.76 6.67
C CYS A 40 -9.61 4.29 6.70
N LYS A 41 -10.34 3.97 7.77
CA LYS A 41 -11.76 4.33 7.98
C LYS A 41 -11.99 5.03 9.31
N TYR A 42 -10.90 5.30 10.03
CA TYR A 42 -10.91 5.79 11.41
C TYR A 42 -10.27 7.16 11.47
N SER A 43 -10.54 7.88 12.55
CA SER A 43 -9.78 9.08 12.85
C SER A 43 -8.54 8.73 13.65
N CYS A 44 -7.53 9.58 13.60
CA CYS A 44 -6.42 9.46 14.52
C CYS A 44 -6.78 10.12 15.86
N ARG A 45 -7.10 9.33 16.87
CA ARG A 45 -7.46 9.78 18.22
C ARG A 45 -6.44 9.24 19.24
N ASN A 46 -5.91 10.12 20.08
CA ASN A 46 -4.87 9.78 21.07
C ASN A 46 -3.66 9.01 20.48
N GLY A 47 -3.25 9.34 19.25
CA GLY A 47 -2.15 8.67 18.56
C GLY A 47 -2.49 7.28 18.01
N LYS A 48 -3.77 6.91 17.95
CA LYS A 48 -4.26 5.62 17.46
C LYS A 48 -5.40 5.78 16.46
N CYS A 49 -5.45 4.92 15.45
CA CYS A 49 -6.58 4.87 14.53
C CYS A 49 -7.78 4.23 15.24
N SER A 50 -8.82 5.03 15.53
CA SER A 50 -10.05 4.60 16.21
C SER A 50 -11.25 5.42 15.78
#